data_AF-A0A1Q9YCH3-F1
#
_entry.id   AF-A0A1Q9YCH3-F1
#
_cell.length_a   1.000
_cell.length_b   1.000
_cell.length_c   1.000
_cell.angle_alpha   90.00
_cell.angle_beta   90.00
_cell.angle_gamma   90.00
#
_symmetry.space_group_name_H-M   'P 1'
#
loop_
_entity.id
_entity.type
_entity.pdbx_description
1 polymer ?
#
loop_
_entity_poly.entity_id
_entity_poly.type
_entity_poly.pdbx_seq_one_letter_code
_entity_poly.pdbx_strand_id
1 'polypeptide(L)'
;MQFTDIAFLFGFLPISCLLYWFIIQPRYRNLFLFLASILFYSWGSLLSLCILFGVLLWNFAACRQLSVFNQAKALTIDEDELNEINRKRKLVLITAIAGNLIILFVYRYLPGLLGSLSWLIGDVALPRSFLMPLGLSFYLFSCMSAVFDIYKNKEECVSFMEFALFAGFFGWVNMGPIAHYSQLKGQMENHPATRAKVKDGAMLFLQGICFKVLLADNLGLLFNGLLANTTWLGNLLCNISYFLMIYFDFAGYSRMARGLAAFFGFVIPKNFDHPYLATSVQDFWRRWHISLTSWFREYVYIPLGGNRVDQKRWILNVLIVWFLTGVWHGFGLTFLVWGLLQGGLILLERLVLKDKMKSWNPSILHLWVIFWELIGWTLFSSTDFMQAFFRVIRMSGLTVSGFADGASLFYLKNGLVLMMICVIVVSRLDSRIARTIRVRLFEVHNKREWWNVFRNAAYILAFAICLTFIISQSAQTFLYAAF
;
A
#
# COMPACT_ATOMS: atom_id res chain seq x y z
N MET A 1 -8.56 -0.34 14.86
CA MET A 1 -7.29 0.02 15.51
C MET A 1 -6.23 0.22 14.43
N GLN A 2 -5.34 1.21 14.56
CA GLN A 2 -4.11 1.32 13.77
C GLN A 2 -3.02 0.46 14.39
N PHE A 3 -2.00 0.09 13.61
CA PHE A 3 -0.88 -0.74 14.11
C PHE A 3 0.03 0.00 15.09
N THR A 4 -0.06 1.33 15.15
CA THR A 4 0.66 2.19 16.08
C THR A 4 -0.14 2.51 17.35
N ASP A 5 -1.41 2.09 17.45
CA ASP A 5 -2.24 2.34 18.63
C ASP A 5 -1.68 1.59 19.85
N ILE A 6 -1.66 2.23 21.02
CA ILE A 6 -1.23 1.61 22.28
C ILE A 6 -2.05 0.35 22.58
N ALA A 7 -3.37 0.40 22.38
CA ALA A 7 -4.27 -0.74 22.54
C ALA A 7 -3.93 -1.91 21.61
N PHE A 8 -3.46 -1.61 20.38
CA PHE A 8 -3.00 -2.64 19.45
C PHE A 8 -1.66 -3.23 19.90
N LEU A 9 -0.67 -2.37 20.19
CA LEU A 9 0.70 -2.76 20.48
C LEU A 9 0.86 -3.58 21.78
N PHE A 10 0.12 -3.20 22.83
CA PHE A 10 0.27 -3.81 24.16
C PHE A 10 -0.92 -4.68 24.58
N GLY A 11 -2.07 -4.54 23.93
CA GLY A 11 -3.25 -5.35 24.20
C GLY A 11 -3.47 -6.40 23.13
N PHE A 12 -4.04 -5.98 22.01
CA PHE A 12 -4.53 -6.89 20.97
C PHE A 12 -3.44 -7.80 20.39
N LEU A 13 -2.27 -7.25 20.03
CA LEU A 13 -1.21 -8.00 19.35
C LEU A 13 -0.53 -9.04 20.26
N PRO A 14 -0.02 -8.72 21.46
CA PRO A 14 0.64 -9.70 22.32
C PRO A 14 -0.30 -10.83 22.74
N ILE A 15 -1.56 -10.50 23.09
CA ILE A 15 -2.58 -11.50 23.43
C ILE A 15 -2.84 -12.41 22.22
N SER A 16 -3.00 -11.83 21.03
CA SER A 16 -3.25 -12.60 19.82
C SER A 16 -2.10 -13.56 19.48
N CYS A 17 -0.85 -13.09 19.59
CA CYS A 17 0.33 -13.91 19.36
C CYS A 17 0.46 -15.04 20.40
N LEU A 18 0.20 -14.74 21.68
CA LEU A 18 0.28 -15.72 22.76
C LEU A 18 -0.77 -16.83 22.57
N LEU A 19 -2.03 -16.46 22.35
CA LEU A 19 -3.10 -17.42 22.11
C LEU A 19 -2.83 -18.26 20.87
N TYR A 20 -2.41 -17.63 19.77
CA TYR A 20 -2.09 -18.33 18.53
C TYR A 20 -0.97 -19.37 18.70
N TRP A 21 0.06 -19.06 19.50
CA TRP A 21 1.21 -19.94 19.73
C TRP A 21 0.80 -21.30 20.32
N PHE A 22 -0.22 -21.33 21.18
CA PHE A 22 -0.69 -22.56 21.82
C PHE A 22 -1.66 -23.38 20.95
N ILE A 23 -2.15 -22.83 19.84
CA ILE A 23 -3.04 -23.56 18.93
C ILE A 23 -2.19 -24.44 18.02
N ILE A 24 -2.39 -25.76 18.11
CA ILE A 24 -1.62 -26.76 17.35
C ILE A 24 -2.29 -27.08 16.00
N GLN A 25 -3.60 -27.32 15.99
CA GLN A 25 -4.31 -27.78 14.79
C GLN A 25 -4.56 -26.61 13.80
N PRO A 26 -4.23 -26.77 12.50
CA PRO A 26 -4.40 -25.70 11.50
C PRO A 26 -5.83 -25.15 11.40
N ARG A 27 -6.85 -26.01 11.47
CA ARG A 27 -8.27 -25.58 11.41
C ARG A 27 -8.63 -24.57 12.52
N TYR A 28 -8.09 -24.75 13.72
CA TYR A 28 -8.36 -23.86 14.85
C TYR A 28 -7.52 -22.59 14.78
N ARG A 29 -6.35 -22.63 14.12
CA ARG A 29 -5.58 -21.42 13.80
C ARG A 29 -6.35 -20.52 12.85
N ASN A 30 -6.91 -21.09 11.80
CA ASN A 30 -7.75 -20.34 10.85
C ASN A 30 -8.97 -19.72 11.53
N LEU A 31 -9.70 -20.51 12.33
CA LEU A 31 -10.85 -20.00 13.10
C LEU A 31 -10.43 -18.88 14.07
N PHE A 32 -9.33 -19.05 14.79
CA PHE A 32 -8.83 -18.05 15.72
C PHE A 32 -8.48 -16.74 15.00
N LEU A 33 -7.73 -16.80 13.90
CA LEU A 33 -7.34 -15.59 13.16
C LEU A 33 -8.53 -14.90 12.50
N PHE A 34 -9.54 -15.67 12.08
CA PHE A 34 -10.80 -15.14 11.61
C PHE A 34 -11.54 -14.38 12.71
N LEU A 35 -11.71 -14.98 13.90
CA LEU A 35 -12.33 -14.32 15.05
C LEU A 35 -11.55 -13.09 15.53
N ALA A 36 -10.22 -13.18 15.56
CA ALA A 36 -9.36 -12.04 15.89
C ALA A 36 -9.52 -10.90 14.86
N SER A 37 -9.67 -11.23 13.57
CA SER A 37 -9.92 -10.25 12.52
C SER A 37 -11.29 -9.58 12.70
N ILE A 38 -12.34 -10.36 13.01
CA ILE A 38 -13.67 -9.81 13.33
C ILE A 38 -13.58 -8.81 14.48
N LEU A 39 -12.92 -9.17 15.58
CA LEU A 39 -12.73 -8.30 16.74
C LEU A 39 -11.96 -7.01 16.37
N PHE A 40 -10.94 -7.14 15.51
CA PHE A 40 -10.17 -6.01 15.04
C PHE A 40 -11.02 -5.03 14.21
N TYR A 41 -11.89 -5.53 13.32
CA TYR A 41 -12.79 -4.71 12.52
C TYR A 41 -13.97 -4.15 13.31
N SER A 42 -14.50 -4.90 14.29
CA SER A 42 -15.61 -4.45 15.13
C SER A 42 -15.25 -3.23 15.97
N TRP A 43 -13.95 -3.00 16.24
CA TRP A 43 -13.47 -1.79 16.90
C TRP A 43 -13.69 -0.51 16.07
N GLY A 44 -13.81 -0.62 14.74
CA GLY A 44 -14.04 0.53 13.86
C GLY A 44 -15.52 0.90 13.79
N SER A 45 -16.33 0.04 13.20
CA SER A 45 -17.79 0.18 13.21
C SER A 45 -18.48 -1.16 12.91
N LEU A 46 -19.65 -1.37 13.51
CA LEU A 46 -20.45 -2.57 13.25
C LEU A 46 -20.89 -2.66 11.78
N LEU A 47 -21.22 -1.52 11.16
CA LEU A 47 -21.60 -1.48 9.74
C LEU A 47 -20.44 -1.90 8.82
N SER A 48 -19.21 -1.43 9.09
CA SER A 48 -18.02 -1.86 8.35
C SER A 48 -17.82 -3.37 8.43
N LEU A 49 -18.09 -3.98 9.59
CA LEU A 49 -18.04 -5.42 9.75
C LEU A 49 -19.11 -6.13 8.91
N CYS A 50 -20.37 -5.64 8.92
CA CYS A 50 -21.44 -6.19 8.09
C CYS A 50 -21.11 -6.13 6.59
N ILE A 51 -20.52 -5.02 6.13
CA ILE A 51 -20.08 -4.87 4.73
C ILE A 51 -18.99 -5.87 4.40
N LEU A 52 -17.98 -6.03 5.26
CA LEU A 52 -16.93 -7.02 5.08
C LEU A 52 -17.54 -8.43 4.94
N PHE A 53 -18.42 -8.83 5.84
CA PHE A 53 -19.10 -10.12 5.76
C PHE A 53 -19.92 -10.29 4.48
N GLY A 54 -20.69 -9.27 4.07
CA GLY A 54 -21.45 -9.29 2.83
C GLY A 54 -20.54 -9.50 1.61
N VAL A 55 -19.43 -8.77 1.55
CA VAL A 55 -18.41 -8.91 0.50
C VAL A 55 -17.78 -10.30 0.51
N LEU A 56 -17.43 -10.82 1.69
CA LEU A 56 -16.84 -12.15 1.84
C LEU A 56 -17.82 -13.24 1.37
N LEU A 57 -19.08 -13.19 1.79
CA LEU A 57 -20.10 -14.17 1.41
C LEU A 57 -20.39 -14.13 -0.09
N TRP A 58 -20.58 -12.94 -0.65
CA TRP A 58 -20.82 -12.74 -2.08
C TRP A 58 -19.68 -13.30 -2.93
N ASN A 59 -18.44 -12.93 -2.61
CA ASN A 59 -17.28 -13.37 -3.37
C ASN A 59 -16.96 -14.85 -3.13
N PHE A 60 -17.17 -15.38 -1.92
CA PHE A 60 -17.02 -16.81 -1.66
C PHE A 60 -18.02 -17.63 -2.49
N ALA A 61 -19.29 -17.21 -2.56
CA ALA A 61 -20.29 -17.86 -3.37
C ALA A 61 -19.89 -17.87 -4.86
N ALA A 62 -19.41 -16.74 -5.39
CA ALA A 62 -18.90 -16.65 -6.75
C ALA A 62 -17.69 -17.58 -6.98
N CYS A 63 -16.72 -17.58 -6.05
CA CYS A 63 -15.55 -18.46 -6.11
C CYS A 63 -15.94 -19.95 -6.07
N ARG A 64 -16.93 -20.33 -5.27
CA ARG A 64 -17.41 -21.70 -5.17
C ARG A 64 -18.15 -22.12 -6.44
N GLN A 65 -19.02 -21.26 -6.98
CA GLN A 65 -19.69 -21.51 -8.26
C GLN A 65 -18.70 -21.67 -9.41
N LEU A 66 -17.67 -20.80 -9.48
CA LEU A 66 -16.60 -20.93 -10.47
C LEU A 66 -15.84 -22.25 -10.32
N SER A 67 -15.54 -22.68 -9.09
CA SER A 67 -14.86 -23.96 -8.84
C SER A 67 -15.68 -25.14 -9.33
N VAL A 68 -17.01 -25.15 -9.07
CA VAL A 68 -17.93 -26.18 -9.59
C VAL A 68 -17.96 -26.18 -11.12
N PHE A 69 -18.05 -25.02 -11.76
CA PHE A 69 -18.04 -24.93 -13.22
C PHE A 69 -16.69 -25.32 -13.84
N ASN A 70 -15.57 -25.09 -13.13
CA ASN A 70 -14.25 -25.54 -13.58
C ASN A 70 -14.15 -27.06 -13.56
N GLN A 71 -14.70 -27.71 -12.52
CA GLN A 71 -14.76 -29.17 -12.42
C GLN A 71 -15.66 -29.76 -13.51
N ALA A 72 -16.85 -29.20 -13.72
CA ALA A 72 -17.73 -29.62 -14.81
C ALA A 72 -17.03 -29.48 -16.17
N LYS A 73 -16.41 -28.31 -16.44
CA LYS A 73 -15.63 -28.06 -17.65
C LYS A 73 -14.52 -29.09 -17.89
N ALA A 74 -13.88 -29.61 -16.84
CA ALA A 74 -12.80 -30.59 -16.97
C ALA A 74 -13.30 -31.99 -17.35
N LEU A 75 -14.58 -32.29 -17.10
CA LEU A 75 -15.21 -33.58 -17.36
C LEU A 75 -16.04 -33.59 -18.66
N THR A 76 -16.48 -32.42 -19.12
CA THR A 76 -17.30 -32.25 -20.34
C THR A 76 -16.44 -32.36 -21.61
N ILE A 77 -16.90 -33.18 -22.56
CA ILE A 77 -16.30 -33.34 -23.90
C ILE A 77 -17.19 -32.69 -24.98
N ASP A 78 -18.49 -32.55 -24.72
CA ASP A 78 -19.45 -31.93 -25.63
C ASP A 78 -19.19 -30.41 -25.81
N GLU A 79 -19.10 -29.96 -27.05
CA GLU A 79 -18.75 -28.57 -27.37
C GLU A 79 -19.83 -27.57 -26.96
N ASP A 80 -21.11 -27.93 -27.09
CA ASP A 80 -22.23 -27.05 -26.77
C ASP A 80 -22.36 -26.87 -25.25
N GLU A 81 -22.25 -27.96 -24.50
CA GLU A 81 -22.20 -27.92 -23.04
C GLU A 81 -20.97 -27.13 -22.54
N LEU A 82 -19.81 -27.31 -23.17
CA LEU A 82 -18.60 -26.54 -22.86
C LEU A 82 -18.78 -25.03 -23.08
N ASN A 83 -19.44 -24.65 -24.18
CA ASN A 83 -19.77 -23.26 -24.49
C ASN A 83 -20.72 -22.67 -23.44
N GLU A 84 -21.74 -23.42 -23.03
CA GLU A 84 -22.67 -23.01 -21.98
C GLU A 84 -21.96 -22.82 -20.63
N ILE A 85 -21.10 -23.76 -20.23
CA ILE A 85 -20.28 -23.67 -19.01
C ILE A 85 -19.39 -22.43 -19.05
N ASN A 86 -18.72 -22.15 -20.18
CA ASN A 86 -17.88 -20.96 -20.31
C ASN A 86 -18.69 -19.66 -20.20
N ARG A 87 -19.92 -19.61 -20.75
CA ARG A 87 -20.84 -18.47 -20.60
C ARG A 87 -21.24 -18.26 -19.14
N LYS A 88 -21.61 -19.34 -18.41
CA LYS A 88 -21.94 -19.29 -16.97
C LYS A 88 -20.75 -18.79 -16.15
N ARG A 89 -19.54 -19.32 -16.40
CA ARG A 89 -18.29 -18.86 -15.75
C ARG A 89 -18.05 -17.38 -15.97
N LYS A 90 -18.22 -16.90 -17.21
CA LYS A 90 -18.04 -15.48 -17.55
C LYS A 90 -19.09 -14.60 -16.85
N LEU A 91 -20.34 -15.06 -16.76
CA LEU A 91 -21.38 -14.32 -16.05
C LEU A 91 -21.05 -14.19 -14.56
N VAL A 92 -20.66 -15.29 -13.89
CA VAL A 92 -20.26 -15.26 -12.46
C VAL A 92 -19.06 -14.34 -12.24
N LEU A 93 -18.07 -14.37 -13.14
CA LEU A 93 -16.94 -13.44 -13.07
C LEU A 93 -17.43 -11.98 -13.15
N ILE A 94 -18.24 -11.65 -14.16
CA ILE A 94 -18.72 -10.27 -14.38
C ILE A 94 -19.54 -9.78 -13.19
N THR A 95 -20.47 -10.59 -12.68
CA THR A 95 -21.30 -10.21 -11.53
C THR A 95 -20.47 -10.02 -10.27
N ALA A 96 -19.50 -10.91 -10.01
CA ALA A 96 -18.59 -10.78 -8.88
C ALA A 96 -17.77 -9.48 -8.95
N ILE A 97 -17.10 -9.23 -10.09
CA ILE A 97 -16.30 -8.02 -10.27
C ILE A 97 -17.19 -6.76 -10.21
N ALA A 98 -18.35 -6.76 -10.87
CA ALA A 98 -19.29 -5.64 -10.83
C ALA A 98 -19.75 -5.34 -9.39
N GLY A 99 -20.08 -6.36 -8.60
CA GLY A 99 -20.44 -6.18 -7.19
C GLY A 99 -19.34 -5.50 -6.38
N ASN A 100 -18.09 -5.94 -6.52
CA ASN A 100 -16.95 -5.30 -5.84
C ASN A 100 -16.76 -3.84 -6.30
N LEU A 101 -16.86 -3.58 -7.60
CA LEU A 101 -16.70 -2.23 -8.15
C LEU A 101 -17.84 -1.28 -7.75
N ILE A 102 -19.07 -1.78 -7.65
CA ILE A 102 -20.22 -1.01 -7.16
C ILE A 102 -20.00 -0.60 -5.71
N ILE A 103 -19.60 -1.55 -4.85
CA ILE A 103 -19.32 -1.24 -3.43
C ILE A 103 -18.16 -0.24 -3.32
N LEU A 104 -17.09 -0.44 -4.09
CA LEU A 104 -15.99 0.53 -4.17
C LEU A 104 -16.52 1.90 -4.61
N PHE A 105 -17.37 1.96 -5.63
CA PHE A 105 -17.90 3.21 -6.14
C PHE A 105 -18.77 3.95 -5.14
N VAL A 106 -19.68 3.24 -4.49
CA VAL A 106 -20.56 3.78 -3.45
C VAL A 106 -19.71 4.42 -2.35
N TYR A 107 -18.77 3.70 -1.73
CA TYR A 107 -18.03 4.26 -0.60
C TYR A 107 -16.89 5.21 -0.99
N ARG A 108 -16.29 5.06 -2.18
CA ARG A 108 -15.11 5.84 -2.59
C ARG A 108 -15.44 7.08 -3.40
N TYR A 109 -16.40 7.01 -4.31
CA TYR A 109 -16.62 8.05 -5.32
C TYR A 109 -17.96 8.77 -5.16
N LEU A 110 -19.01 8.08 -4.68
CA LEU A 110 -20.34 8.69 -4.54
C LEU A 110 -20.34 9.97 -3.68
N PRO A 111 -19.62 10.07 -2.54
CA PRO A 111 -19.60 11.31 -1.74
C PRO A 111 -19.03 12.50 -2.52
N GLY A 112 -17.94 12.29 -3.25
CA GLY A 112 -17.33 13.33 -4.08
C GLY A 112 -18.20 13.72 -5.27
N LEU A 113 -18.90 12.76 -5.88
CA LEU A 113 -19.83 12.99 -6.97
C LEU A 113 -21.04 13.81 -6.51
N LEU A 114 -21.66 13.44 -5.38
CA LEU A 114 -22.78 14.19 -4.80
C LEU A 114 -22.36 15.61 -4.40
N GLY A 115 -21.18 15.77 -3.80
CA GLY A 115 -20.63 17.09 -3.49
C GLY A 115 -20.35 17.95 -4.73
N SER A 116 -19.97 17.35 -5.86
CA SER A 116 -19.74 18.06 -7.12
C SER A 116 -21.04 18.44 -7.85
N LEU A 117 -22.14 17.74 -7.56
CA LEU A 117 -23.46 17.96 -8.15
C LEU A 117 -24.40 18.74 -7.23
N SER A 118 -23.95 19.18 -6.05
CA SER A 118 -24.81 19.87 -5.07
C SER A 118 -25.46 21.13 -5.64
N TRP A 119 -24.79 21.82 -6.57
CA TRP A 119 -25.35 22.97 -7.29
C TRP A 119 -26.58 22.63 -8.15
N LEU A 120 -26.73 21.37 -8.57
CA LEU A 120 -27.81 20.89 -9.42
C LEU A 120 -28.92 20.19 -8.63
N ILE A 121 -28.56 19.31 -7.70
CA ILE A 121 -29.50 18.44 -6.98
C ILE A 121 -29.76 18.87 -5.53
N GLY A 122 -29.12 19.96 -5.08
CA GLY A 122 -29.11 20.37 -3.68
C GLY A 122 -28.11 19.57 -2.84
N ASP A 123 -27.85 20.03 -1.63
CA ASP A 123 -26.96 19.35 -0.69
C ASP A 123 -27.58 18.04 -0.19
N VAL A 124 -27.06 16.91 -0.67
CA VAL A 124 -27.44 15.58 -0.18
C VAL A 124 -26.55 15.23 1.02
N ALA A 125 -27.11 15.35 2.22
CA ALA A 125 -26.42 14.96 3.44
C ALA A 125 -26.28 13.43 3.53
N LEU A 126 -25.07 12.91 3.34
CA LEU A 126 -24.78 11.50 3.58
C LEU A 126 -24.66 11.23 5.10
N PRO A 127 -25.28 10.15 5.61
CA PRO A 127 -25.11 9.77 7.01
C PRO A 127 -23.63 9.54 7.36
N ARG A 128 -23.24 9.80 8.63
CA ARG A 128 -21.88 9.49 9.12
C ARG A 128 -21.50 8.01 8.95
N SER A 129 -22.48 7.12 8.89
CA SER A 129 -22.29 5.70 8.59
C SER A 129 -21.76 5.42 7.17
N PHE A 130 -21.77 6.41 6.29
CA PHE A 130 -21.21 6.34 4.93
C PHE A 130 -19.67 6.49 4.90
N LEU A 131 -19.01 6.60 6.06
CA LEU A 131 -17.56 6.55 6.13
C LEU A 131 -17.03 5.25 5.52
N MET A 132 -16.01 5.37 4.69
CA MET A 132 -15.40 4.24 4.00
C MET A 132 -14.91 3.19 5.02
N PRO A 133 -15.38 1.93 4.92
CA PRO A 133 -14.93 0.87 5.81
C PRO A 133 -13.42 0.69 5.78
N LEU A 134 -12.85 0.40 6.95
CA LEU A 134 -11.42 0.17 7.10
C LEU A 134 -10.96 -1.00 6.20
N GLY A 135 -9.95 -0.75 5.37
CA GLY A 135 -9.40 -1.76 4.46
C GLY A 135 -10.27 -2.08 3.23
N LEU A 136 -11.39 -1.35 2.99
CA LEU A 136 -12.33 -1.63 1.88
C LEU A 136 -11.64 -1.93 0.55
N SER A 137 -10.78 -1.02 0.08
CA SER A 137 -10.09 -1.21 -1.19
C SER A 137 -9.26 -2.49 -1.21
N PHE A 138 -8.55 -2.81 -0.14
CA PHE A 138 -7.63 -3.94 -0.11
C PHE A 138 -8.36 -5.30 -0.06
N TYR A 139 -9.42 -5.44 0.74
CA TYR A 139 -10.17 -6.70 0.74
C TYR A 139 -11.00 -6.88 -0.53
N LEU A 140 -11.49 -5.80 -1.15
CA LEU A 140 -12.14 -5.90 -2.47
C LEU A 140 -11.13 -6.36 -3.54
N PHE A 141 -9.90 -5.83 -3.55
CA PHE A 141 -8.84 -6.28 -4.46
C PHE A 141 -8.45 -7.74 -4.20
N SER A 142 -8.38 -8.15 -2.94
CA SER A 142 -8.11 -9.55 -2.55
C SER A 142 -9.23 -10.47 -3.06
N CYS A 143 -10.49 -10.11 -2.81
CA CYS A 143 -11.65 -10.86 -3.32
C CYS A 143 -11.62 -10.98 -4.85
N MET A 144 -11.36 -9.87 -5.56
CA MET A 144 -11.22 -9.89 -7.03
C MET A 144 -10.05 -10.78 -7.48
N SER A 145 -8.91 -10.78 -6.78
CA SER A 145 -7.79 -11.68 -7.06
C SER A 145 -8.20 -13.15 -6.98
N ALA A 146 -8.93 -13.55 -5.93
CA ALA A 146 -9.41 -14.91 -5.78
C ALA A 146 -10.37 -15.30 -6.93
N VAL A 147 -11.36 -14.44 -7.21
CA VAL A 147 -12.32 -14.66 -8.30
C VAL A 147 -11.60 -14.81 -9.65
N PHE A 148 -10.63 -13.93 -9.96
CA PHE A 148 -9.85 -14.04 -11.20
C PHE A 148 -8.95 -15.27 -11.25
N ASP A 149 -8.25 -15.62 -10.16
CA ASP A 149 -7.35 -16.78 -10.13
C ASP A 149 -8.13 -18.08 -10.32
N ILE A 150 -9.32 -18.22 -9.71
CA ILE A 150 -10.19 -19.39 -9.87
C ILE A 150 -10.80 -19.40 -11.27
N TYR A 151 -11.26 -18.27 -11.81
CA TYR A 151 -11.75 -18.19 -13.19
C TYR A 151 -10.67 -18.59 -14.22
N LYS A 152 -9.40 -18.32 -13.92
CA LYS A 152 -8.24 -18.73 -14.74
C LYS A 152 -7.76 -20.17 -14.43
N ASN A 153 -8.49 -20.94 -13.64
CA ASN A 153 -8.15 -22.31 -13.23
C ASN A 153 -6.77 -22.43 -12.54
N LYS A 154 -6.32 -21.39 -11.83
CA LYS A 154 -5.04 -21.44 -11.10
C LYS A 154 -5.17 -22.16 -9.77
N GLU A 155 -6.32 -22.02 -9.11
CA GLU A 155 -6.62 -22.54 -7.77
C GLU A 155 -8.10 -22.87 -7.66
N GLU A 156 -8.46 -23.65 -6.64
CA GLU A 156 -9.84 -23.92 -6.26
C GLU A 156 -10.23 -23.25 -4.93
N CYS A 157 -11.50 -22.86 -4.81
CA CYS A 157 -12.06 -22.38 -3.54
C CYS A 157 -12.85 -23.50 -2.84
N VAL A 158 -12.27 -24.01 -1.76
CA VAL A 158 -12.80 -25.15 -1.02
C VAL A 158 -13.47 -24.73 0.29
N SER A 159 -12.85 -23.82 1.05
CA SER A 159 -13.28 -23.46 2.40
C SER A 159 -13.58 -21.97 2.54
N PHE A 160 -14.72 -21.65 3.16
CA PHE A 160 -15.07 -20.27 3.51
C PHE A 160 -14.03 -19.67 4.47
N MET A 161 -13.54 -20.46 5.43
CA MET A 161 -12.61 -19.96 6.44
C MET A 161 -11.27 -19.54 5.83
N GLU A 162 -10.74 -20.32 4.89
CA GLU A 162 -9.50 -19.98 4.18
C GLU A 162 -9.68 -18.76 3.28
N PHE A 163 -10.82 -18.68 2.60
CA PHE A 163 -11.16 -17.52 1.76
C PHE A 163 -11.31 -16.26 2.60
N ALA A 164 -12.06 -16.33 3.72
CA ALA A 164 -12.28 -15.23 4.63
C ALA A 164 -10.98 -14.77 5.28
N LEU A 165 -10.09 -15.69 5.64
CA LEU A 165 -8.77 -15.35 6.17
C LEU A 165 -7.90 -14.68 5.09
N PHE A 166 -7.86 -15.23 3.88
CA PHE A 166 -7.11 -14.62 2.79
C PHE A 166 -7.53 -13.16 2.53
N ALA A 167 -8.84 -12.94 2.38
CA ALA A 167 -9.38 -11.63 2.01
C ALA A 167 -9.55 -10.67 3.18
N GLY A 168 -9.65 -11.17 4.42
CA GLY A 168 -10.06 -10.42 5.60
C GLY A 168 -9.10 -10.50 6.78
N PHE A 169 -7.88 -11.01 6.63
CA PHE A 169 -6.94 -11.07 7.76
C PHE A 169 -6.43 -9.69 8.19
N PHE A 170 -6.63 -9.35 9.47
CA PHE A 170 -6.23 -8.04 10.02
C PHE A 170 -4.75 -7.71 9.82
N GLY A 171 -3.88 -8.73 9.76
CA GLY A 171 -2.43 -8.53 9.70
C GLY A 171 -1.93 -7.89 8.40
N TRP A 172 -2.68 -7.97 7.29
CA TRP A 172 -2.28 -7.32 6.03
C TRP A 172 -3.40 -6.57 5.30
N VAL A 173 -4.67 -6.75 5.62
CA VAL A 173 -5.74 -6.18 4.80
C VAL A 173 -5.87 -4.65 4.90
N ASN A 174 -5.43 -4.01 5.98
CA ASN A 174 -5.63 -2.55 6.07
C ASN A 174 -4.71 -1.73 5.17
N MET A 175 -3.41 -2.06 5.15
CA MET A 175 -2.36 -1.30 4.47
C MET A 175 -1.18 -2.20 4.05
N GLY A 176 -1.40 -3.52 4.02
CA GLY A 176 -0.39 -4.49 3.65
C GLY A 176 -0.36 -4.75 2.13
N PRO A 177 0.64 -5.51 1.68
CA PRO A 177 0.72 -6.00 0.30
C PRO A 177 -0.55 -6.70 -0.17
N ILE A 178 -1.03 -6.33 -1.36
CA ILE A 178 -2.13 -6.99 -2.07
C ILE A 178 -1.63 -8.31 -2.66
N ALA A 179 -1.67 -9.38 -1.86
CA ALA A 179 -1.23 -10.69 -2.28
C ALA A 179 -2.24 -11.33 -3.26
N HIS A 180 -1.74 -12.12 -4.21
CA HIS A 180 -2.61 -12.92 -5.08
C HIS A 180 -3.08 -14.17 -4.32
N TYR A 181 -4.28 -14.66 -4.64
CA TYR A 181 -4.87 -15.81 -3.95
C TYR A 181 -3.98 -17.06 -4.09
N SER A 182 -3.52 -17.33 -5.31
CA SER A 182 -2.57 -18.40 -5.64
C SER A 182 -1.26 -18.37 -4.84
N GLN A 183 -0.82 -17.21 -4.33
CA GLN A 183 0.41 -17.11 -3.53
C GLN A 183 0.20 -17.49 -2.07
N LEU A 184 -1.03 -17.35 -1.55
CA LEU A 184 -1.33 -17.56 -0.14
C LEU A 184 -2.16 -18.81 0.13
N LYS A 185 -2.84 -19.37 -0.88
CA LYS A 185 -3.71 -20.55 -0.75
C LYS A 185 -3.05 -21.68 0.05
N GLY A 186 -1.88 -22.16 -0.38
CA GLY A 186 -1.16 -23.22 0.32
C GLY A 186 -0.71 -22.85 1.74
N GLN A 187 -0.52 -21.56 2.04
CA GLN A 187 -0.21 -21.11 3.40
C GLN A 187 -1.45 -21.14 4.31
N MET A 188 -2.67 -21.03 3.76
CA MET A 188 -3.92 -21.10 4.55
C MET A 188 -4.23 -22.53 5.03
N GLU A 189 -3.71 -23.54 4.34
CA GLU A 189 -3.84 -24.95 4.76
C GLU A 189 -3.00 -25.23 6.01
N ASN A 190 -1.79 -24.67 6.07
CA ASN A 190 -0.91 -24.78 7.23
C ASN A 190 0.13 -23.65 7.29
N HIS A 191 0.09 -22.87 8.38
CA HIS A 191 0.95 -21.70 8.58
C HIS A 191 1.54 -21.69 10.01
N PRO A 192 2.50 -22.59 10.32
CA PRO A 192 3.12 -22.61 11.65
C PRO A 192 3.94 -21.34 11.91
N ALA A 193 3.73 -20.73 13.07
CA ALA A 193 4.58 -19.67 13.60
C ALA A 193 5.85 -20.29 14.19
N THR A 194 6.91 -20.35 13.39
CA THR A 194 8.22 -20.80 13.88
C THR A 194 8.94 -19.66 14.61
N ARG A 195 9.84 -19.99 15.53
CA ARG A 195 10.67 -18.99 16.23
C ARG A 195 11.42 -18.08 15.24
N ALA A 196 11.87 -18.64 14.12
CA ALA A 196 12.55 -17.87 13.06
C ALA A 196 11.62 -16.84 12.42
N LYS A 197 10.41 -17.26 12.00
CA LYS A 197 9.40 -16.35 11.42
C LYS A 197 9.00 -15.25 12.41
N VAL A 198 8.79 -15.59 13.69
CA VAL A 198 8.45 -14.62 14.73
C VAL A 198 9.58 -13.61 14.93
N LYS A 199 10.84 -14.07 15.00
CA LYS A 199 12.01 -13.18 15.13
C LYS A 199 12.12 -12.21 13.95
N ASP A 200 12.05 -12.74 12.73
CA ASP A 200 12.16 -11.91 11.52
C ASP A 200 10.96 -10.95 11.39
N GLY A 201 9.78 -11.42 11.81
CA GLY A 201 8.56 -10.63 11.90
C GLY A 201 8.68 -9.47 12.88
N ALA A 202 9.24 -9.70 14.06
CA ALA A 202 9.48 -8.66 15.07
C ALA A 202 10.42 -7.58 14.53
N MET A 203 11.49 -7.97 13.85
CA MET A 203 12.43 -7.02 13.25
C MET A 203 11.76 -6.16 12.16
N LEU A 204 10.95 -6.77 11.29
CA LEU A 204 10.20 -6.03 10.27
C LEU A 204 9.18 -5.08 10.90
N PHE A 205 8.47 -5.54 11.93
CA PHE A 205 7.48 -4.74 12.64
C PHE A 205 8.12 -3.52 13.32
N LEU A 206 9.22 -3.71 14.06
CA LEU A 206 9.96 -2.61 14.71
C LEU A 206 10.53 -1.61 13.70
N GLN A 207 11.11 -2.09 12.59
CA GLN A 207 11.54 -1.22 11.49
C GLN A 207 10.37 -0.42 10.91
N GLY A 208 9.21 -1.07 10.74
CA GLY A 208 8.01 -0.44 10.24
C GLY A 208 7.50 0.67 11.14
N ILE A 209 7.46 0.44 12.46
CA ILE A 209 7.11 1.45 13.46
C ILE A 209 8.09 2.62 13.42
N CYS A 210 9.40 2.37 13.39
CA CYS A 210 10.40 3.44 13.33
C CYS A 210 10.21 4.30 12.07
N PHE A 211 9.95 3.68 10.92
CA PHE A 211 9.69 4.41 9.67
C PHE A 211 8.44 5.28 9.77
N LYS A 212 7.37 4.76 10.35
CA LYS A 212 6.12 5.49 10.54
C LYS A 212 6.27 6.65 11.54
N VAL A 213 6.67 6.33 12.77
CA VAL A 213 6.61 7.26 13.90
C VAL A 213 7.76 8.26 13.89
N LEU A 214 9.00 7.80 13.66
CA LEU A 214 10.16 8.70 13.73
C LEU A 214 10.36 9.50 12.45
N LEU A 215 10.06 8.92 11.29
CA LEU A 215 10.32 9.55 10.01
C LEU A 215 9.06 10.14 9.38
N ALA A 216 8.06 9.32 9.07
CA ALA A 216 6.89 9.75 8.32
C ALA A 216 6.05 10.79 9.08
N ASP A 217 5.72 10.55 10.35
CA ASP A 217 4.87 11.47 11.12
C ASP A 217 5.53 12.84 11.30
N ASN A 218 6.84 12.87 11.56
CA ASN A 218 7.59 14.13 11.67
C ASN A 218 7.73 14.85 10.32
N LEU A 219 7.90 14.12 9.20
CA LEU A 219 7.82 14.72 7.87
C LEU A 219 6.42 15.27 7.56
N GLY A 220 5.37 14.63 8.10
CA GLY A 220 4.00 15.10 8.03
C GLY A 220 3.79 16.44 8.74
N LEU A 221 4.44 16.65 9.88
CA LEU A 221 4.43 17.96 10.55
C LEU A 221 5.08 19.05 9.68
N LEU A 222 6.22 18.74 9.04
CA LEU A 222 6.88 19.68 8.12
C LEU A 222 6.00 19.97 6.88
N PHE A 223 5.42 18.94 6.30
CA PHE A 223 4.52 19.07 5.15
C PHE A 223 3.33 19.96 5.49
N ASN A 224 2.60 19.66 6.56
CA ASN A 224 1.42 20.41 6.98
C ASN A 224 1.76 21.87 7.32
N GLY A 225 2.90 22.09 7.98
CA GLY A 225 3.38 23.43 8.34
C GLY A 225 3.76 24.32 7.14
N LEU A 226 4.08 23.72 6.00
CA LEU A 226 4.51 24.42 4.78
C LEU A 226 3.47 24.38 3.65
N LEU A 227 2.31 23.73 3.84
CA LEU A 227 1.27 23.57 2.81
C LEU A 227 0.79 24.91 2.21
N ALA A 228 0.65 25.94 3.05
CA ALA A 228 0.22 27.27 2.64
C ALA A 228 1.39 28.19 2.22
N ASN A 229 2.64 27.73 2.32
CA ASN A 229 3.79 28.56 2.04
C ASN A 229 3.95 28.77 0.53
N THR A 230 4.07 30.04 0.11
CA THR A 230 4.16 30.44 -1.31
C THR A 230 5.55 30.87 -1.74
N THR A 231 6.54 30.86 -0.84
CA THR A 231 7.95 31.11 -1.19
C THR A 231 8.53 29.92 -1.95
N TRP A 232 9.60 30.14 -2.71
CA TRP A 232 10.27 29.08 -3.45
C TRP A 232 10.78 27.97 -2.52
N LEU A 233 11.53 28.33 -1.49
CA LEU A 233 12.13 27.39 -0.53
C LEU A 233 11.05 26.66 0.27
N GLY A 234 10.05 27.37 0.79
CA GLY A 234 8.97 26.77 1.56
C GLY A 234 8.15 25.77 0.74
N ASN A 235 7.80 26.11 -0.50
CA ASN A 235 7.12 25.19 -1.41
C ASN A 235 8.00 23.97 -1.76
N LEU A 236 9.30 24.17 -2.02
CA LEU A 236 10.22 23.05 -2.30
C LEU A 236 10.31 22.09 -1.12
N LEU A 237 10.48 22.62 0.10
CA LEU A 237 10.53 21.83 1.33
C LEU A 237 9.21 21.11 1.61
N CYS A 238 8.07 21.75 1.34
CA CYS A 238 6.75 21.12 1.44
C CYS A 238 6.68 19.86 0.55
N ASN A 239 7.06 20.00 -0.72
CA ASN A 239 6.98 18.91 -1.69
C ASN A 239 7.99 17.79 -1.41
N ILE A 240 9.22 18.13 -0.98
CA ILE A 240 10.22 17.13 -0.54
C ILE A 240 9.76 16.40 0.72
N SER A 241 9.14 17.12 1.67
CA SER A 241 8.60 16.52 2.89
C SER A 241 7.54 15.48 2.55
N TYR A 242 6.59 15.80 1.67
CA TYR A 242 5.59 14.84 1.21
C TYR A 242 6.20 13.67 0.45
N PHE A 243 7.14 13.95 -0.47
CA PHE A 243 7.86 12.94 -1.25
C PHE A 243 8.51 11.89 -0.36
N LEU A 244 9.21 12.29 0.70
CA LEU A 244 9.81 11.37 1.65
C LEU A 244 8.73 10.73 2.55
N MET A 245 7.78 11.52 3.05
CA MET A 245 6.73 11.09 3.97
C MET A 245 5.95 9.91 3.42
N ILE A 246 5.45 10.01 2.18
CA ILE A 246 4.62 8.96 1.58
C ILE A 246 5.36 7.63 1.46
N TYR A 247 6.67 7.66 1.20
CA TYR A 247 7.49 6.45 1.22
C TYR A 247 7.65 5.87 2.61
N PHE A 248 8.06 6.68 3.59
CA PHE A 248 8.30 6.18 4.95
C PHE A 248 7.02 5.70 5.61
N ASP A 249 5.91 6.38 5.37
CA ASP A 249 4.59 6.01 5.87
C ASP A 249 4.19 4.64 5.31
N PHE A 250 4.17 4.52 3.98
CA PHE A 250 3.64 3.33 3.35
C PHE A 250 4.60 2.14 3.43
N ALA A 251 5.90 2.37 3.32
CA ALA A 251 6.90 1.33 3.58
C ALA A 251 6.90 0.91 5.05
N GLY A 252 6.64 1.83 5.97
CA GLY A 252 6.44 1.56 7.40
C GLY A 252 5.30 0.57 7.62
N TYR A 253 4.10 0.92 7.15
CA TYR A 253 2.93 0.04 7.21
C TYR A 253 3.12 -1.30 6.50
N SER A 254 3.72 -1.30 5.31
CA SER A 254 4.00 -2.53 4.57
C SER A 254 4.95 -3.46 5.32
N ARG A 255 5.96 -2.92 6.03
CA ARG A 255 6.84 -3.72 6.89
C ARG A 255 6.14 -4.22 8.14
N MET A 256 5.31 -3.39 8.78
CA MET A 256 4.47 -3.84 9.91
C MET A 256 3.56 -4.99 9.48
N ALA A 257 2.86 -4.87 8.36
CA ALA A 257 2.00 -5.93 7.83
C ALA A 257 2.75 -7.24 7.56
N ARG A 258 3.94 -7.17 6.95
CA ARG A 258 4.81 -8.35 6.76
C ARG A 258 5.28 -8.95 8.09
N GLY A 259 5.57 -8.11 9.08
CA GLY A 259 5.92 -8.54 10.43
C GLY A 259 4.79 -9.28 11.13
N LEU A 260 3.58 -8.71 11.08
CA LEU A 260 2.36 -9.30 11.60
C LEU A 260 2.06 -10.64 10.91
N ALA A 261 2.10 -10.68 9.58
CA ALA A 261 1.92 -11.93 8.82
C ALA A 261 2.87 -13.02 9.31
N ALA A 262 4.15 -12.68 9.52
CA ALA A 262 5.17 -13.62 9.98
C ALA A 262 4.95 -14.11 11.42
N PHE A 263 4.40 -13.27 12.32
CA PHE A 263 4.00 -13.72 13.66
C PHE A 263 2.97 -14.85 13.62
N PHE A 264 2.10 -14.85 12.63
CA PHE A 264 1.05 -15.86 12.44
C PHE A 264 1.41 -16.91 11.38
N GLY A 265 2.69 -16.99 11.01
CA GLY A 265 3.22 -18.04 10.14
C GLY A 265 3.12 -17.77 8.63
N PHE A 266 2.58 -16.63 8.20
CA PHE A 266 2.44 -16.25 6.80
C PHE A 266 3.66 -15.49 6.28
N VAL A 267 3.92 -15.62 4.98
CA VAL A 267 4.91 -14.86 4.23
C VAL A 267 4.22 -14.18 3.06
N ILE A 268 4.13 -12.85 3.14
CA ILE A 268 3.51 -11.99 2.11
C ILE A 268 4.59 -11.21 1.34
N PRO A 269 4.33 -10.82 0.07
CA PRO A 269 5.32 -10.16 -0.78
C PRO A 269 5.77 -8.80 -0.23
N LYS A 270 6.90 -8.29 -0.72
CA LYS A 270 7.36 -6.93 -0.41
C LYS A 270 6.63 -5.91 -1.28
N ASN A 271 6.30 -4.75 -0.73
CA ASN A 271 5.76 -3.61 -1.49
C ASN A 271 6.82 -2.64 -1.99
N PHE A 272 7.98 -2.58 -1.32
CA PHE A 272 9.00 -1.59 -1.61
C PHE A 272 10.37 -2.23 -1.76
N ASP A 273 11.10 -1.82 -2.78
CA ASP A 273 12.49 -2.23 -3.04
C ASP A 273 13.36 -1.06 -3.51
N HIS A 274 13.55 -0.10 -2.61
CA HIS A 274 14.37 1.11 -2.80
C HIS A 274 14.00 1.86 -4.09
N PRO A 275 12.76 2.34 -4.20
CA PRO A 275 12.23 2.93 -5.43
C PRO A 275 13.00 4.15 -5.89
N TYR A 276 13.55 4.95 -4.98
CA TYR A 276 14.32 6.15 -5.31
C TYR A 276 15.73 5.89 -5.84
N LEU A 277 16.16 4.62 -5.91
CA LEU A 277 17.36 4.20 -6.63
C LEU A 277 17.02 3.73 -8.06
N ALA A 278 15.81 3.98 -8.55
CA ALA A 278 15.42 3.65 -9.91
C ALA A 278 16.14 4.51 -10.94
N THR A 279 16.37 3.94 -12.13
CA THR A 279 17.01 4.60 -13.27
C THR A 279 16.03 4.93 -14.40
N SER A 280 14.75 4.64 -14.22
CA SER A 280 13.65 5.03 -15.09
C SER A 280 12.33 5.00 -14.32
N VAL A 281 11.31 5.71 -14.80
CA VAL A 281 9.97 5.71 -14.19
C VAL A 281 9.39 4.29 -14.20
N GLN A 282 9.65 3.51 -15.26
CA GLN A 282 9.26 2.10 -15.25
C GLN A 282 9.96 1.29 -14.14
N ASP A 283 11.25 1.52 -13.88
CA ASP A 283 11.97 0.84 -12.80
C ASP A 283 11.47 1.30 -11.42
N PHE A 284 11.10 2.57 -11.27
CA PHE A 284 10.48 3.11 -10.06
C PHE A 284 9.22 2.32 -9.69
N TRP A 285 8.30 2.14 -10.65
CA TRP A 285 7.04 1.42 -10.42
C TRP A 285 7.17 -0.10 -10.30
N ARG A 286 8.33 -0.66 -10.65
CA ARG A 286 8.70 -2.05 -10.32
C ARG A 286 9.22 -2.21 -8.89
N ARG A 287 9.52 -1.10 -8.21
CA ARG A 287 10.08 -1.03 -6.86
C ARG A 287 9.15 -0.35 -5.86
N TRP A 288 8.18 0.41 -6.34
CA TRP A 288 7.15 1.11 -5.56
C TRP A 288 5.83 0.33 -5.61
N HIS A 289 5.20 0.15 -4.44
CA HIS A 289 3.91 -0.53 -4.28
C HIS A 289 3.76 -1.78 -5.16
N ILE A 290 4.77 -2.66 -5.11
CA ILE A 290 4.97 -3.79 -6.02
C ILE A 290 3.73 -4.67 -6.11
N SER A 291 3.01 -4.91 -5.00
CA SER A 291 1.80 -5.73 -5.01
C SER A 291 0.67 -5.15 -5.85
N LEU A 292 0.49 -3.82 -5.84
CA LEU A 292 -0.53 -3.15 -6.64
C LEU A 292 -0.15 -3.20 -8.12
N THR A 293 1.10 -2.89 -8.45
CA THR A 293 1.60 -2.96 -9.82
C THR A 293 1.50 -4.40 -10.36
N SER A 294 1.80 -5.43 -9.55
CA SER A 294 1.59 -6.82 -9.96
C SER A 294 0.11 -7.15 -10.13
N TRP A 295 -0.77 -6.67 -9.25
CA TRP A 295 -2.21 -6.89 -9.37
C TRP A 295 -2.76 -6.33 -10.69
N PHE A 296 -2.47 -5.05 -10.99
CA PHE A 296 -2.89 -4.45 -12.27
C PHE A 296 -2.27 -5.16 -13.47
N ARG A 297 -1.02 -5.61 -13.35
CA ARG A 297 -0.37 -6.39 -14.41
C ARG A 297 -1.12 -7.70 -14.69
N GLU A 298 -1.39 -8.49 -13.65
CA GLU A 298 -2.00 -9.83 -13.79
C GLU A 298 -3.48 -9.80 -14.17
N TYR A 299 -4.23 -8.81 -13.67
CA TYR A 299 -5.69 -8.79 -13.76
C TYR A 299 -6.25 -7.74 -14.73
N VAL A 300 -5.43 -6.80 -15.21
CA VAL A 300 -5.84 -5.80 -16.22
C VAL A 300 -4.93 -5.85 -17.45
N TYR A 301 -3.63 -5.65 -17.28
CA TYR A 301 -2.70 -5.49 -18.40
C TYR A 301 -2.53 -6.76 -19.26
N ILE A 302 -2.29 -7.91 -18.63
CA ILE A 302 -2.11 -9.20 -19.34
C ILE A 302 -3.41 -9.62 -20.06
N PRO A 303 -4.60 -9.56 -19.43
CA PRO A 303 -5.88 -9.81 -20.13
C PRO A 303 -6.13 -8.92 -21.34
N LEU A 304 -5.61 -7.69 -21.36
CA LEU A 304 -5.69 -6.79 -22.53
C LEU A 304 -4.70 -7.15 -23.66
N GLY A 305 -3.93 -8.22 -23.52
CA GLY A 305 -2.93 -8.71 -24.48
C GLY A 305 -1.47 -8.41 -24.08
N GLY A 306 -1.25 -7.66 -23.00
CA GLY A 306 0.08 -7.37 -22.47
C GLY A 306 1.04 -6.78 -23.51
N ASN A 307 2.23 -7.38 -23.64
CA ASN A 307 3.24 -7.00 -24.64
C ASN A 307 3.11 -7.78 -25.97
N ARG A 308 2.08 -8.62 -26.15
CA ARG A 308 1.93 -9.49 -27.34
C ARG A 308 1.05 -8.86 -28.44
N VAL A 309 0.68 -7.60 -28.26
CA VAL A 309 -0.15 -6.82 -29.18
C VAL A 309 0.72 -5.83 -29.96
N ASP A 310 0.17 -5.26 -31.02
CA ASP A 310 0.82 -4.20 -31.79
C ASP A 310 1.07 -2.95 -30.92
N GLN A 311 1.96 -2.07 -31.38
CA GLN A 311 2.39 -0.90 -30.61
C GLN A 311 1.24 0.05 -30.24
N LYS A 312 0.25 0.26 -31.12
CA LYS A 312 -0.87 1.16 -30.83
C LYS A 312 -1.74 0.60 -29.71
N ARG A 313 -2.03 -0.70 -29.77
CA ARG A 313 -2.77 -1.39 -28.70
C ARG A 313 -1.97 -1.44 -27.40
N TRP A 314 -0.65 -1.63 -27.47
CA TRP A 314 0.22 -1.60 -26.30
C TRP A 314 0.21 -0.23 -25.59
N ILE A 315 0.30 0.87 -26.36
CA ILE A 315 0.18 2.24 -25.84
C ILE A 315 -1.15 2.41 -25.11
N LEU A 316 -2.26 2.01 -25.74
CA LEU A 316 -3.58 2.09 -25.14
C LEU A 316 -3.67 1.26 -23.84
N ASN A 317 -3.13 0.05 -23.83
CA ASN A 317 -3.13 -0.81 -22.64
C ASN A 317 -2.35 -0.18 -21.47
N VAL A 318 -1.20 0.47 -21.74
CA VAL A 318 -0.44 1.21 -20.73
C VAL A 318 -1.26 2.38 -20.18
N LEU A 319 -1.87 3.18 -21.05
CA LEU A 319 -2.71 4.30 -20.64
C LEU A 319 -3.94 3.86 -19.83
N ILE A 320 -4.60 2.76 -20.22
CA ILE A 320 -5.73 2.19 -19.48
C ILE A 320 -5.31 1.79 -18.06
N VAL A 321 -4.19 1.07 -17.91
CA VAL A 321 -3.71 0.64 -16.59
C VAL A 321 -3.42 1.84 -15.69
N TRP A 322 -2.75 2.86 -16.23
CA TRP A 322 -2.41 4.06 -15.49
C TRP A 322 -3.60 4.97 -15.18
N PHE A 323 -4.56 5.06 -16.10
CA PHE A 323 -5.84 5.70 -15.87
C PHE A 323 -6.58 5.03 -14.71
N LEU A 324 -6.74 3.70 -14.76
CA LEU A 324 -7.42 2.94 -13.69
C LEU A 324 -6.66 3.02 -12.36
N THR A 325 -5.33 3.08 -12.39
CA THR A 325 -4.51 3.28 -11.20
C THR A 325 -4.77 4.66 -10.58
N GLY A 326 -4.82 5.72 -11.39
CA GLY A 326 -5.18 7.06 -10.94
C GLY A 326 -6.60 7.12 -10.36
N VAL A 327 -7.59 6.58 -11.08
CA VAL A 327 -8.99 6.51 -10.62
C VAL A 327 -9.10 5.78 -9.29
N TRP A 328 -8.42 4.63 -9.13
CA TRP A 328 -8.43 3.88 -7.87
C TRP A 328 -7.96 4.72 -6.66
N HIS A 329 -6.99 5.61 -6.87
CA HIS A 329 -6.49 6.46 -5.81
C HIS A 329 -7.46 7.56 -5.38
N GLY A 330 -8.39 8.02 -6.23
CA GLY A 330 -9.42 8.96 -5.81
C GLY A 330 -10.22 9.60 -6.96
N PHE A 331 -11.28 10.31 -6.59
CA PHE A 331 -12.20 10.98 -7.53
C PHE A 331 -11.62 12.25 -8.18
N GLY A 332 -10.66 12.92 -7.52
CA GLY A 332 -10.15 14.22 -7.95
C GLY A 332 -9.34 14.20 -9.25
N LEU A 333 -9.42 15.30 -10.00
CA LEU A 333 -8.65 15.49 -11.26
C LEU A 333 -7.14 15.35 -11.04
N THR A 334 -6.64 15.66 -9.85
CA THR A 334 -5.23 15.48 -9.47
C THR A 334 -4.76 14.04 -9.60
N PHE A 335 -5.56 13.05 -9.17
CA PHE A 335 -5.22 11.63 -9.29
C PHE A 335 -5.29 11.11 -10.72
N LEU A 336 -6.26 11.60 -11.51
CA LEU A 336 -6.37 11.27 -12.92
C LEU A 336 -5.16 11.78 -13.70
N VAL A 337 -4.81 13.06 -13.54
CA VAL A 337 -3.65 13.67 -14.21
C VAL A 337 -2.36 13.03 -13.74
N TRP A 338 -2.24 12.72 -12.44
CA TRP A 338 -1.13 11.96 -11.91
C TRP A 338 -0.97 10.59 -12.59
N GLY A 339 -2.05 9.81 -12.72
CA GLY A 339 -2.00 8.50 -13.37
C GLY A 339 -1.55 8.62 -14.83
N LEU A 340 -2.16 9.55 -15.58
CA LEU A 340 -1.80 9.79 -16.98
C LEU A 340 -0.38 10.31 -17.16
N LEU A 341 0.13 11.14 -16.24
CA LEU A 341 1.53 11.58 -16.23
C LEU A 341 2.46 10.36 -16.15
N GLN A 342 2.21 9.43 -15.23
CA GLN A 342 3.03 8.23 -15.06
C GLN A 342 3.01 7.32 -16.29
N GLY A 343 1.83 7.09 -16.87
CA GLY A 343 1.69 6.36 -18.13
C GLY A 343 2.42 7.04 -19.28
N GLY A 344 2.27 8.36 -19.41
CA GLY A 344 2.94 9.18 -20.42
C GLY A 344 4.46 9.14 -20.29
N LEU A 345 4.99 9.22 -19.06
CA LEU A 345 6.43 9.12 -18.81
C LEU A 345 7.00 7.76 -19.20
N ILE A 346 6.30 6.66 -18.87
CA ILE A 346 6.73 5.32 -19.30
C ILE A 346 6.75 5.20 -20.83
N LEU A 347 5.76 5.77 -21.52
CA LEU A 347 5.71 5.79 -22.97
C LEU A 347 6.83 6.66 -23.57
N LEU A 348 7.08 7.83 -22.98
CA LEU A 348 8.15 8.75 -23.37
C LEU A 348 9.52 8.06 -23.25
N GLU A 349 9.80 7.44 -22.11
CA GLU A 349 11.04 6.70 -21.87
C GLU A 349 11.23 5.56 -22.88
N ARG A 350 10.16 4.80 -23.18
CA ARG A 350 10.25 3.62 -24.04
C ARG A 350 10.26 3.91 -25.54
N LEU A 351 9.52 4.93 -25.98
CA LEU A 351 9.32 5.21 -27.40
C LEU A 351 10.23 6.33 -27.92
N VAL A 352 10.59 7.29 -27.08
CA VAL A 352 11.30 8.51 -27.52
C VAL A 352 12.70 8.60 -26.92
N LEU A 353 12.84 8.35 -25.63
CA LEU A 353 14.12 8.56 -24.93
C LEU A 353 14.98 7.31 -24.81
N LYS A 354 14.49 6.14 -25.24
CA LYS A 354 15.14 4.83 -25.01
C LYS A 354 16.62 4.80 -25.38
N ASP A 355 16.99 5.34 -26.55
CA ASP A 355 18.38 5.33 -27.00
C ASP A 355 19.22 6.44 -26.36
N LYS A 356 18.62 7.61 -26.07
CA LYS A 356 19.30 8.69 -25.34
C LYS A 356 19.61 8.29 -23.90
N MET A 357 18.68 7.63 -23.21
CA MET A 357 18.86 7.21 -21.81
C MET A 357 19.97 6.17 -21.65
N LYS A 358 20.32 5.42 -22.70
CA LYS A 358 21.47 4.48 -22.67
C LYS A 358 22.81 5.20 -22.53
N SER A 359 22.93 6.44 -23.00
CA SER A 359 24.17 7.22 -22.89
C SER A 359 24.25 8.05 -21.60
N TRP A 360 23.18 8.11 -20.82
CA TRP A 360 23.15 8.86 -19.56
C TRP A 360 23.84 8.06 -18.46
N ASN A 361 24.68 8.73 -17.66
CA ASN A 361 25.24 8.13 -16.45
C ASN A 361 24.11 7.86 -15.43
N PRO A 362 24.19 6.77 -14.63
CA PRO A 362 23.27 6.48 -13.53
C PRO A 362 22.81 7.68 -12.69
N SER A 363 23.70 8.63 -12.35
CA SER A 363 23.31 9.82 -11.56
C SER A 363 22.25 10.68 -12.25
N ILE A 364 22.36 10.88 -13.57
CA ILE A 364 21.38 11.65 -14.36
C ILE A 364 20.05 10.91 -14.41
N LEU A 365 20.10 9.58 -14.56
CA LEU A 365 18.90 8.73 -14.57
C LEU A 365 18.17 8.79 -13.22
N HIS A 366 18.89 8.79 -12.09
CA HIS A 366 18.28 8.96 -10.77
C HIS A 366 17.64 10.35 -10.60
N LEU A 367 18.33 11.41 -11.03
CA LEU A 367 17.78 12.78 -10.98
C LEU A 367 16.54 12.93 -11.87
N TRP A 368 16.54 12.32 -13.05
CA TRP A 368 15.38 12.26 -13.93
C TRP A 368 14.16 11.64 -13.23
N VAL A 369 14.33 10.49 -12.59
CA VAL A 369 13.24 9.83 -11.84
C VAL A 369 12.79 10.69 -10.66
N ILE A 370 13.73 11.17 -9.83
CA ILE A 370 13.39 11.99 -8.65
C ILE A 370 12.63 13.25 -9.06
N PHE A 371 13.05 13.93 -10.13
CA PHE A 371 12.39 15.13 -10.64
C PHE A 371 10.93 14.87 -11.02
N TRP A 372 10.68 13.85 -11.84
CA TRP A 372 9.33 13.53 -12.29
C TRP A 372 8.45 12.96 -11.19
N GLU A 373 9.00 12.12 -10.31
CA GLU A 373 8.24 11.60 -9.17
C GLU A 373 7.94 12.72 -8.16
N LEU A 374 8.82 13.71 -7.96
CA LEU A 374 8.52 14.86 -7.11
C LEU A 374 7.33 15.68 -7.65
N ILE A 375 7.25 15.87 -8.97
CA ILE A 375 6.08 16.48 -9.62
C ILE A 375 4.84 15.59 -9.43
N GLY A 376 4.97 14.29 -9.68
CA GLY A 376 3.89 13.32 -9.48
C GLY A 376 3.33 13.35 -8.05
N TRP A 377 4.19 13.24 -7.05
CA TRP A 377 3.77 13.28 -5.65
C TRP A 377 3.21 14.65 -5.22
N THR A 378 3.64 15.74 -5.86
CA THR A 378 3.01 17.06 -5.66
C THR A 378 1.55 17.07 -6.14
N LEU A 379 1.28 16.53 -7.33
CA LEU A 379 -0.09 16.33 -7.83
C LEU A 379 -0.89 15.44 -6.88
N PHE A 380 -0.33 14.30 -6.51
CA PHE A 380 -0.99 13.30 -5.66
C PHE A 380 -1.35 13.84 -4.25
N SER A 381 -0.51 14.72 -3.69
CA SER A 381 -0.73 15.31 -2.36
C SER A 381 -1.74 16.46 -2.33
N SER A 382 -2.16 16.97 -3.50
CA SER A 382 -2.99 18.17 -3.59
C SER A 382 -4.47 17.79 -3.68
N THR A 383 -5.30 18.48 -2.88
CA THR A 383 -6.75 18.27 -2.86
C THR A 383 -7.47 18.99 -4.00
N ASP A 384 -6.86 20.05 -4.52
CA ASP A 384 -7.36 20.85 -5.63
C ASP A 384 -6.36 20.88 -6.79
N PHE A 385 -6.87 20.83 -8.02
CA PHE A 385 -6.04 20.79 -9.22
C PHE A 385 -5.31 22.11 -9.47
N MET A 386 -5.94 23.26 -9.19
CA MET A 386 -5.27 24.56 -9.33
C MET A 386 -4.18 24.75 -8.28
N GLN A 387 -4.44 24.36 -7.04
CA GLN A 387 -3.42 24.34 -6.01
C GLN A 387 -2.22 23.45 -6.42
N ALA A 388 -2.49 22.26 -6.96
CA ALA A 388 -1.45 21.36 -7.45
C ALA A 388 -0.59 22.01 -8.55
N PHE A 389 -1.25 22.63 -9.52
CA PHE A 389 -0.60 23.32 -10.63
C PHE A 389 0.31 24.45 -10.14
N PHE A 390 -0.17 25.32 -9.26
CA PHE A 390 0.64 26.40 -8.69
C PHE A 390 1.80 25.86 -7.83
N ARG A 391 1.61 24.77 -7.07
CA ARG A 391 2.71 24.14 -6.30
C ARG A 391 3.81 23.60 -7.22
N VAL A 392 3.46 23.02 -8.37
CA VAL A 392 4.43 22.57 -9.38
C VAL A 392 5.15 23.76 -10.02
N ILE A 393 4.42 24.80 -10.45
CA ILE A 393 5.02 25.99 -11.07
C ILE A 393 5.99 26.69 -10.11
N ARG A 394 5.64 26.81 -8.83
CA ARG A 394 6.52 27.42 -7.82
C ARG A 394 7.87 26.73 -7.67
N MET A 395 8.01 25.46 -8.03
CA MET A 395 9.34 24.81 -8.05
C MET A 395 10.30 25.44 -9.05
N SER A 396 9.78 26.03 -10.15
CA SER A 396 10.57 26.75 -11.15
C SER A 396 10.97 28.17 -10.74
N GLY A 397 10.48 28.68 -9.60
CA GLY A 397 10.66 30.06 -9.17
C GLY A 397 9.61 31.04 -9.70
N LEU A 398 8.67 30.58 -10.52
CA LEU A 398 7.54 31.39 -10.99
C LEU A 398 6.42 31.41 -9.96
N THR A 399 5.63 32.50 -9.90
CA THR A 399 4.48 32.66 -8.98
C THR A 399 4.80 32.50 -7.49
N VAL A 400 6.07 32.72 -7.11
CA VAL A 400 6.53 32.69 -5.72
C VAL A 400 6.44 34.09 -5.11
N SER A 401 6.15 34.16 -3.81
CA SER A 401 6.13 35.44 -3.06
C SER A 401 7.53 35.94 -2.69
N GLY A 402 8.56 35.09 -2.82
CA GLY A 402 9.95 35.37 -2.50
C GLY A 402 10.78 34.08 -2.46
N PHE A 403 12.08 34.20 -2.21
CA PHE A 403 12.95 33.02 -2.09
C PHE A 403 12.64 32.20 -0.84
N ALA A 404 12.54 32.86 0.32
CA ALA A 404 12.22 32.26 1.61
C ALA A 404 11.56 33.28 2.55
N ASP A 405 10.85 32.80 3.56
CA ASP A 405 10.32 33.57 4.69
C ASP A 405 10.77 32.97 6.03
N GLY A 406 10.38 33.59 7.14
CA GLY A 406 10.73 33.10 8.49
C GLY A 406 10.25 31.67 8.75
N ALA A 407 9.07 31.31 8.24
CA ALA A 407 8.52 29.96 8.37
C ALA A 407 9.37 28.92 7.61
N SER A 408 9.75 29.22 6.37
CA SER A 408 10.57 28.35 5.52
C SER A 408 11.94 28.10 6.15
N LEU A 409 12.56 29.15 6.69
CA LEU A 409 13.85 29.04 7.38
C LEU A 409 13.74 28.26 8.70
N PHE A 410 12.65 28.47 9.45
CA PHE A 410 12.36 27.71 10.67
C PHE A 410 12.20 26.22 10.37
N TYR A 411 11.38 25.85 9.38
CA TYR A 411 11.16 24.45 9.01
C TYR A 411 12.39 23.81 8.38
N LEU A 412 13.19 24.57 7.60
CA LEU A 412 14.48 24.08 7.12
C LEU A 412 15.39 23.75 8.30
N LYS A 413 15.60 24.68 9.24
CA LYS A 413 16.50 24.49 10.38
C LYS A 413 16.11 23.28 11.23
N ASN A 414 14.82 23.13 11.54
CA ASN A 414 14.33 22.05 12.39
C ASN A 414 14.19 20.72 11.63
N GLY A 415 13.91 20.76 10.33
CA GLY A 415 13.70 19.58 9.49
C GLY A 415 14.95 19.03 8.81
N LEU A 416 16.04 19.81 8.70
CA LEU A 416 17.21 19.43 7.90
C LEU A 416 17.84 18.11 8.35
N VAL A 417 18.03 17.93 9.66
CA VAL A 417 18.61 16.69 10.21
C VAL A 417 17.74 15.49 9.88
N LEU A 418 16.41 15.62 10.04
CA LEU A 418 15.45 14.58 9.69
C LEU A 418 15.51 14.24 8.20
N MET A 419 15.51 15.25 7.32
CA MET A 419 15.60 15.06 5.87
C MET A 419 16.92 14.38 5.48
N MET A 420 18.05 14.74 6.08
CA MET A 420 19.34 14.07 5.84
C MET A 420 19.30 12.60 6.26
N ILE A 421 18.74 12.29 7.44
CA ILE A 421 18.54 10.89 7.89
C ILE A 421 17.68 10.13 6.87
N CYS A 422 16.58 10.74 6.41
CA CYS A 422 15.70 10.14 5.41
C CYS A 422 16.42 9.83 4.10
N VAL A 423 17.23 10.77 3.60
CA VAL A 423 18.04 10.57 2.38
C VAL A 423 19.04 9.43 2.57
N ILE A 424 19.70 9.33 3.73
CA ILE A 424 20.64 8.24 4.05
C ILE A 424 19.94 6.87 4.01
N VAL A 425 18.73 6.78 4.57
CA VAL A 425 17.96 5.53 4.60
C VAL A 425 17.45 5.15 3.20
N VAL A 426 16.92 6.12 2.45
CA VAL A 426 16.41 5.90 1.09
C VAL A 426 17.52 5.44 0.13
N SER A 427 18.71 6.05 0.23
CA SER A 427 19.85 5.80 -0.66
C SER A 427 20.61 4.49 -0.38
N ARG A 428 20.13 3.65 0.54
CA ARG A 428 20.83 2.47 1.06
C ARG A 428 22.16 2.78 1.74
N LEU A 429 22.48 4.05 1.99
CA LEU A 429 23.70 4.41 2.69
C LEU A 429 23.68 3.86 4.12
N ASP A 430 22.51 3.81 4.75
CA ASP A 430 22.29 3.12 6.03
C ASP A 430 22.83 1.67 6.03
N SER A 431 22.52 0.89 4.99
CA SER A 431 22.95 -0.50 4.87
C SER A 431 24.45 -0.63 4.62
N ARG A 432 25.04 0.31 3.87
CA ARG A 432 26.49 0.37 3.63
C ARG A 432 27.25 0.78 4.90
N ILE A 433 26.74 1.76 5.63
CA ILE A 433 27.27 2.21 6.91
C ILE A 433 27.20 1.07 7.92
N ALA A 434 26.03 0.44 8.08
CA ALA A 434 25.85 -0.70 8.97
C ALA A 434 26.78 -1.87 8.63
N ARG A 435 26.97 -2.16 7.33
CA ARG A 435 27.94 -3.17 6.89
C ARG A 435 29.38 -2.79 7.28
N THR A 436 29.78 -1.54 7.04
CA THR A 436 31.13 -1.05 7.38
C THR A 436 31.37 -1.11 8.90
N ILE A 437 30.40 -0.70 9.71
CA ILE A 437 30.45 -0.80 11.17
C ILE A 437 30.56 -2.27 11.61
N ARG A 438 29.71 -3.14 11.07
CA ARG A 438 29.73 -4.58 11.37
C ARG A 438 31.10 -5.18 11.06
N VAL A 439 31.64 -4.91 9.88
CA VAL A 439 32.95 -5.44 9.46
C VAL A 439 34.06 -4.92 10.37
N ARG A 440 34.20 -3.59 10.48
CA ARG A 440 35.33 -2.96 11.20
C ARG A 440 35.32 -3.21 12.70
N LEU A 441 34.15 -3.12 13.35
CA LEU A 441 34.07 -3.20 14.81
C LEU A 441 33.84 -4.62 15.32
N PHE A 442 33.12 -5.46 14.58
CA PHE A 442 32.66 -6.75 15.10
C PHE A 442 33.27 -7.96 14.39
N GLU A 443 33.34 -7.98 13.05
CA GLU A 443 33.84 -9.17 12.33
C GLU A 443 35.37 -9.28 12.35
N VAL A 444 36.09 -8.16 12.19
CA VAL A 444 37.56 -8.13 12.31
C VAL A 444 38.03 -8.64 13.68
N HIS A 445 37.19 -8.56 14.71
CA HIS A 445 37.50 -8.98 16.08
C HIS A 445 36.85 -10.33 16.47
N ASN A 446 36.32 -11.10 15.50
CA ASN A 446 35.60 -12.37 15.72
C ASN A 446 34.39 -12.28 16.66
N LYS A 447 33.79 -11.08 16.80
CA LYS A 447 32.66 -10.75 17.68
C LYS A 447 31.33 -10.69 16.93
N ARG A 448 31.09 -11.63 16.01
CA ARG A 448 29.89 -11.60 15.14
C ARG A 448 28.58 -11.66 15.92
N GLU A 449 28.55 -12.34 17.07
CA GLU A 449 27.36 -12.39 17.93
C GLU A 449 27.02 -11.04 18.57
N TRP A 450 28.04 -10.26 18.93
CA TRP A 450 27.87 -8.92 19.51
C TRP A 450 27.22 -7.93 18.55
N TRP A 451 27.39 -8.09 17.23
CA TRP A 451 26.64 -7.29 16.25
C TRP A 451 25.13 -7.51 16.37
N ASN A 452 24.69 -8.75 16.58
CA ASN A 452 23.27 -9.04 16.77
C ASN A 452 22.74 -8.42 18.07
N VAL A 453 23.52 -8.49 19.16
CA VAL A 453 23.17 -7.86 20.44
C VAL A 453 23.05 -6.34 20.28
N PHE A 454 24.08 -5.70 19.69
CA PHE A 454 24.09 -4.26 19.43
C PHE A 454 22.91 -3.83 18.56
N ARG A 455 22.67 -4.53 17.43
CA ARG A 455 21.56 -4.23 16.52
C ARG A 455 20.22 -4.35 17.25
N ASN A 456 20.01 -5.42 18.02
CA ASN A 456 18.76 -5.61 18.75
C ASN A 456 18.56 -4.54 19.82
N ALA A 457 19.60 -4.18 20.57
CA ALA A 457 19.56 -3.10 21.55
C ALA A 457 19.22 -1.75 20.89
N ALA A 458 19.81 -1.45 19.72
CA ALA A 458 19.49 -0.23 18.97
C ALA A 458 18.02 -0.18 18.54
N TYR A 459 17.43 -1.30 18.08
CA TYR A 459 16.00 -1.33 17.75
C TYR A 459 15.09 -1.25 18.97
N ILE A 460 15.48 -1.83 20.10
CA ILE A 460 14.73 -1.69 21.36
C ILE A 460 14.74 -0.23 21.81
N LEU A 461 15.89 0.44 21.76
CA LEU A 461 16.01 1.87 22.06
C LEU A 461 15.18 2.71 21.09
N ALA A 462 15.27 2.45 19.79
CA ALA A 462 14.47 3.16 18.79
C ALA A 462 12.96 2.96 19.00
N PHE A 463 12.54 1.76 19.38
CA PHE A 463 11.15 1.48 19.75
C PHE A 463 10.72 2.22 21.02
N ALA A 464 11.57 2.27 22.05
CA ALA A 464 11.31 3.05 23.25
C ALA A 464 11.12 4.55 22.92
N ILE A 465 11.94 5.10 22.01
CA ILE A 465 11.75 6.45 21.48
C ILE A 465 10.42 6.55 20.72
N CYS A 466 10.07 5.59 19.87
CA CYS A 466 8.76 5.60 19.20
C CYS A 466 7.61 5.66 20.20
N LEU A 467 7.69 4.94 21.32
CA LEU A 467 6.67 4.96 22.36
C LEU A 467 6.49 6.33 22.99
N THR A 468 7.57 7.09 23.22
CA THR A 468 7.44 8.46 23.76
C THR A 468 6.68 9.37 22.80
N PHE A 469 6.93 9.25 21.49
CA PHE A 469 6.20 9.97 20.44
C PHE A 469 4.72 9.54 20.37
N ILE A 470 4.45 8.23 20.37
CA ILE A 470 3.07 7.68 20.32
C ILE A 470 2.27 8.17 21.54
N ILE A 471 2.85 8.08 22.74
CA ILE A 471 2.20 8.54 23.97
C ILE A 471 1.95 10.05 23.90
N SER A 472 2.93 10.84 23.47
CA SER A 472 2.78 12.29 23.32
C SER A 472 1.65 12.66 22.36
N GLN A 473 1.52 11.96 21.22
CA GLN A 473 0.43 12.19 20.27
C GLN A 473 -0.93 11.78 20.84
N SER A 474 -0.99 10.64 21.54
CA SER A 474 -2.23 10.17 22.18
C SER A 474 -2.76 11.09 23.29
N ALA A 475 -1.84 11.78 23.99
CA ALA A 475 -2.20 12.76 25.01
C ALA A 475 -2.81 14.04 24.39
N GLN A 476 -2.41 14.42 23.17
CA GLN A 476 -2.98 15.57 22.47
C GLN A 476 -4.41 15.31 21.97
N THR A 477 -4.73 14.09 21.55
CA THR A 477 -6.10 13.73 21.12
C THR A 477 -7.11 13.78 22.27
N PHE A 478 -6.71 13.48 23.51
CA PHE A 478 -7.59 13.55 24.68
C PHE A 478 -8.03 15.00 24.99
N LEU A 479 -7.14 15.97 24.79
CA LEU A 479 -7.42 17.40 25.02
C LEU A 479 -8.41 17.97 24.01
N TYR A 480 -8.34 17.55 22.74
CA TYR A 480 -9.28 17.99 21.70
C TYR A 480 -10.60 17.22 21.68
N ALA A 481 -10.63 15.97 22.16
CA ALA A 481 -11.89 15.22 22.31
C ALA A 481 -12.78 15.74 23.46
N ALA A 482 -12.25 16.65 24.28
CA ALA A 482 -12.98 17.34 25.34
C ALA A 482 -13.69 18.63 24.86
N PHE A 483 -13.60 18.98 23.57
CA PHE A 483 -14.24 20.15 22.96
C PHE A 483 -15.07 19.81 21.72
#